data_AF-A0A651HKT0-F1
#
_entry.id   AF-A0A651HKT0-F1
#
_cell.length_a   1.000
_cell.length_b   1.000
_cell.length_c   1.000
_cell.angle_alpha   90.00
_cell.angle_beta   90.00
_cell.angle_gamma   90.00
#
_symmetry.space_group_name_H-M   'P 1'
#
loop_
_entity.id
_entity.type
_entity.pdbx_description
1 polymer ?
#
loop_
_entity_poly.entity_id
_entity_poly.type
_entity_poly.pdbx_seq_one_letter_code
_entity_poly.pdbx_strand_id
1 'polypeptide(L)'
;MMYWFSSASERSAAGEGRTGDEELRGGEGTMAGRVRNGNRGERDGKVLQGDTPPPWSRPCRPRDGGGHARGWPGIDQGIGPGAGRDRAWDPGVAAAVDPVTHSLAGASLSAAGLRRATPLATATLVLGANAPDVDILSQLWGPWTALAWRRGLTHGIPALLLLPLLVTGVILAWDRWVRRAEWRKGRSLATGEPRDPLPPARPASVLGLAALGVWTHSPLDWINNYGMRWFLPFNGRWSYGDAVFILDPWLWLLLGGAVFVHHSHTRWSAAAWGLLAGAMTLLILLAPGIPTLSRVLWLMGLAGWIVIRLRRAPDPDSSGGRWVARTSLALAALYILVMVGQDGVQQRVVLAAAEREGLDVEEVMVAPVPANPFAGQVIAVTSGAYHPGELHWLRRPVVRFHALPLPRPSDSDPRIVAALEDRDVQAYLVWSRFPLFQMEEEGEVWRVRLLDARYVGRGDGALSGPTLTVPKGPQPGEAPH
;
A
#
# COMPACT_ATOMS: atom_id res chain seq x y z
N MET A 1 -6.22 1.30 -12.74
CA MET A 1 -4.97 0.50 -12.82
C MET A 1 -4.16 0.79 -14.10
N MET A 2 -4.45 1.88 -14.84
CA MET A 2 -3.94 2.11 -16.20
C MET A 2 -2.79 3.14 -16.30
N TYR A 3 -2.39 3.76 -15.18
CA TYR A 3 -1.51 4.95 -15.20
C TYR A 3 -0.03 4.68 -14.91
N TRP A 4 0.41 3.41 -14.87
CA TRP A 4 1.85 3.06 -14.80
C TRP A 4 2.57 3.15 -16.16
N PHE A 5 1.90 3.59 -17.22
CA PHE A 5 2.34 3.39 -18.62
C PHE A 5 2.56 4.66 -19.45
N SER A 6 2.91 5.80 -18.85
CA SER A 6 3.25 6.99 -19.65
C SER A 6 4.62 7.56 -19.31
N SER A 7 5.65 7.10 -20.02
CA SER A 7 6.81 7.95 -20.36
C SER A 7 7.61 7.32 -21.50
N ALA A 8 7.37 7.76 -22.74
CA ALA A 8 8.29 7.55 -23.85
C ALA A 8 8.05 8.56 -24.98
N SER A 9 8.55 9.78 -24.82
CA SER A 9 9.18 10.54 -25.92
C SER A 9 9.61 11.90 -25.39
N GLU A 10 10.90 12.07 -25.12
CA GLU A 10 11.66 13.31 -25.32
C GLU A 10 13.03 13.16 -24.63
N ARG A 11 13.98 12.62 -25.39
CA ARG A 11 15.41 12.87 -25.23
C ARG A 11 16.14 12.24 -26.42
N SER A 12 16.11 12.95 -27.54
CA SER A 12 17.05 12.75 -28.64
C SER A 12 17.29 14.11 -29.29
N ALA A 13 18.26 14.85 -28.76
CA ALA A 13 19.13 15.76 -29.53
C ALA A 13 19.98 16.58 -28.55
N ALA A 14 21.14 16.05 -28.16
CA ALA A 14 22.34 16.83 -27.82
C ALA A 14 23.47 15.86 -27.49
N GLY A 15 24.31 15.55 -28.48
CA GLY A 15 25.42 14.61 -28.32
C GLY A 15 26.36 14.64 -29.51
N GLU A 16 27.11 15.73 -29.65
CA GLU A 16 28.38 15.85 -30.40
C GLU A 16 29.13 16.99 -29.70
N GLY A 17 30.38 16.91 -29.24
CA GLY A 17 31.41 15.89 -29.21
C GLY A 17 32.67 16.59 -28.69
N ARG A 18 33.56 15.88 -28.01
CA ARG A 18 35.03 15.96 -28.17
C ARG A 18 35.76 15.27 -27.02
N THR A 19 36.55 14.32 -27.46
CA THR A 19 37.71 13.69 -26.84
C THR A 19 38.79 14.71 -26.45
N GLY A 20 39.49 14.42 -25.36
CA GLY A 20 40.75 15.08 -24.99
C GLY A 20 41.39 14.32 -23.83
N ASP A 21 42.34 13.45 -24.18
CA ASP A 21 43.27 12.79 -23.26
C ASP A 21 44.07 13.82 -22.45
N GLU A 22 44.36 13.51 -21.18
CA GLU A 22 45.67 13.81 -20.60
C GLU A 22 45.96 12.89 -19.39
N GLU A 23 46.96 12.05 -19.60
CA GLU A 23 47.72 11.28 -18.62
C GLU A 23 48.58 12.24 -17.78
N LEU A 24 48.85 11.90 -16.50
CA LEU A 24 50.20 11.84 -15.89
C LEU A 24 50.16 11.85 -14.34
N ARG A 25 50.80 10.82 -13.77
CA ARG A 25 51.69 10.78 -12.57
C ARG A 25 51.13 11.34 -11.24
N GLY A 26 51.07 10.59 -10.14
CA GLY A 26 52.16 9.82 -9.53
C GLY A 26 52.51 10.48 -8.18
N GLY A 27 52.40 9.76 -7.07
CA GLY A 27 52.73 10.30 -5.75
C GLY A 27 52.33 9.38 -4.61
N GLU A 28 53.23 8.45 -4.26
CA GLU A 28 53.22 7.70 -3.01
C GLU A 28 53.47 8.64 -1.82
N GLY A 29 52.82 8.36 -0.68
CA GLY A 29 53.02 9.08 0.56
C GLY A 29 52.40 8.33 1.74
N THR A 30 53.15 7.37 2.28
CA THR A 30 52.93 6.71 3.58
C THR A 30 53.10 7.72 4.72
N MET A 31 52.26 7.65 5.75
CA MET A 31 52.65 7.98 7.14
C MET A 31 51.59 7.47 8.13
N ALA A 32 52.05 6.58 9.00
CA ALA A 32 51.32 6.05 10.15
C ALA A 32 51.18 7.11 11.26
N GLY A 33 50.07 7.08 12.00
CA GLY A 33 49.79 8.11 12.99
C GLY A 33 48.77 7.75 14.07
N ARG A 34 49.11 6.74 14.88
CA ARG A 34 48.94 6.70 16.35
C ARG A 34 47.52 6.84 16.94
N VAL A 35 47.03 5.70 17.41
CA VAL A 35 46.01 5.48 18.46
C VAL A 35 46.18 6.46 19.64
N ARG A 36 45.08 7.10 20.07
CA ARG A 36 44.91 7.62 21.43
C ARG A 36 43.51 7.29 21.96
N ASN A 37 43.52 6.47 23.01
CA ASN A 37 42.42 6.22 23.94
C ASN A 37 42.20 7.44 24.87
N GLY A 38 40.97 7.61 25.31
CA GLY A 38 40.53 8.55 26.36
C GLY A 38 39.37 9.40 25.85
N ASN A 39 38.20 9.50 26.48
CA ASN A 39 37.89 9.29 27.88
C ASN A 39 36.36 9.10 27.98
N ARG A 40 35.90 8.16 28.82
CA ARG A 40 34.49 8.08 29.24
C ARG A 40 34.14 9.34 30.01
N GLY A 41 33.18 10.11 29.49
CA GLY A 41 32.58 11.25 30.16
C GLY A 41 31.08 11.05 30.25
N GLU A 42 30.66 10.41 31.33
CA GLU A 42 29.30 10.43 31.89
C GLU A 42 28.81 11.89 31.94
N ARG A 43 27.69 12.22 31.28
CA ARG A 43 26.98 13.47 31.54
C ARG A 43 25.49 13.21 31.65
N ASP A 44 25.03 13.53 32.85
CA ASP A 44 23.66 13.53 33.33
C ASP A 44 22.69 14.29 32.44
N GLY A 45 21.46 13.78 32.44
CA GLY A 45 20.32 14.33 31.73
C GLY A 45 19.96 15.74 32.19
N LYS A 46 19.86 16.64 31.22
CA LYS A 46 19.01 17.81 31.30
C LYS A 46 18.07 17.80 30.11
N VAL A 47 16.82 17.47 30.41
CA VAL A 47 15.67 17.64 29.51
C VAL A 47 15.54 19.14 29.24
N LEU A 48 15.93 19.58 28.04
CA LEU A 48 15.57 20.89 27.53
C LEU A 48 14.19 20.75 26.90
N GLN A 49 13.23 21.30 27.63
CA GLN A 49 11.84 21.44 27.27
C GLN A 49 11.72 22.58 26.25
N GLY A 50 11.44 22.24 25.00
CA GLY A 50 11.23 23.22 23.94
C GLY A 50 11.32 22.56 22.58
N ASP A 51 10.25 21.88 22.19
CA ASP A 51 9.78 21.78 20.80
C ASP A 51 8.42 21.07 20.81
N THR A 52 7.38 21.80 20.43
CA THR A 52 6.07 21.23 20.18
C THR A 52 6.13 20.41 18.88
N PRO A 53 5.71 19.13 18.88
CA PRO A 53 5.67 18.33 17.65
C PRO A 53 4.74 18.95 16.60
N PRO A 54 5.06 18.81 15.29
CA PRO A 54 4.24 19.29 14.17
C PRO A 54 2.76 18.89 14.29
N PRO A 55 1.81 19.65 13.73
CA PRO A 55 0.38 19.35 13.79
C PRO A 55 0.01 17.93 13.34
N TRP A 56 0.72 17.37 12.35
CA TRP A 56 0.53 16.02 11.81
C TRP A 56 1.17 14.90 12.65
N SER A 57 2.00 15.24 13.64
CA SER A 57 2.64 14.29 14.54
C SER A 57 1.92 14.13 15.89
N ARG A 58 0.86 14.90 16.14
CA ARG A 58 0.07 14.80 17.39
C ARG A 58 -1.06 13.78 17.26
N PRO A 59 -1.18 12.81 18.18
CA PRO A 59 -2.45 12.12 18.37
C PRO A 59 -3.46 13.14 18.88
N CYS A 60 -4.65 13.19 18.27
CA CYS A 60 -5.77 13.98 18.79
C CYS A 60 -6.04 13.58 20.25
N ARG A 61 -5.56 14.39 21.20
CA ARG A 61 -6.06 14.36 22.58
C ARG A 61 -7.13 15.44 22.73
N PRO A 62 -8.24 15.17 23.42
CA PRO A 62 -9.19 16.20 23.78
C PRO A 62 -8.47 17.19 24.69
N ARG A 63 -8.60 18.48 24.39
CA ARG A 63 -8.15 19.53 25.32
C ARG A 63 -9.17 19.57 26.46
N ASP A 64 -8.70 19.33 27.68
CA ASP A 64 -9.53 19.38 28.88
C ASP A 64 -10.15 20.77 29.08
N GLY A 65 -11.44 20.78 29.46
CA GLY A 65 -12.09 21.91 30.13
C GLY A 65 -13.03 22.75 29.29
N GLY A 66 -14.35 22.52 29.46
CA GLY A 66 -15.40 23.49 29.12
C GLY A 66 -16.42 22.97 28.11
N GLY A 67 -17.57 22.52 28.60
CA GLY A 67 -18.60 21.88 27.81
C GLY A 67 -19.13 22.71 26.64
N HIS A 68 -19.14 22.10 25.46
CA HIS A 68 -20.27 22.02 24.53
C HIS A 68 -19.83 21.11 23.37
N ALA A 69 -20.60 20.05 23.13
CA ALA A 69 -20.40 19.16 22.01
C ALA A 69 -20.50 19.96 20.70
N ARG A 70 -19.37 20.31 20.09
CA ARG A 70 -19.33 20.77 18.70
C ARG A 70 -19.17 19.55 17.81
N GLY A 71 -20.18 19.32 17.00
CA GLY A 71 -20.20 18.28 15.98
C GLY A 71 -19.09 18.43 14.96
N TRP A 72 -18.91 17.37 14.19
CA TRP A 72 -18.08 17.30 12.98
C TRP A 72 -18.26 18.56 12.13
N PRO A 73 -17.19 19.14 11.54
CA PRO A 73 -17.32 20.36 10.76
C PRO A 73 -18.23 20.10 9.56
N GLY A 74 -19.42 20.69 9.63
CA GLY A 74 -20.38 20.77 8.57
C GLY A 74 -19.80 21.51 7.37
N ILE A 75 -20.45 21.28 6.25
CA ILE A 75 -20.21 21.90 4.96
C ILE A 75 -20.48 23.41 5.11
N ASP A 76 -19.46 24.21 5.39
CA ASP A 76 -19.53 25.66 5.26
C ASP A 76 -18.83 26.09 3.97
N GLN A 77 -19.60 26.70 3.08
CA GLN A 77 -19.14 27.41 1.90
C GLN A 77 -18.73 28.83 2.32
N GLY A 78 -17.45 29.01 2.60
CA GLY A 78 -16.86 30.33 2.89
C GLY A 78 -15.43 30.37 2.36
N ILE A 79 -15.26 30.86 1.15
CA ILE A 79 -13.96 31.05 0.49
C ILE A 79 -13.29 32.29 1.10
N GLY A 80 -12.21 32.09 1.85
CA GLY A 80 -11.21 33.15 2.09
C GLY A 80 -10.26 33.24 0.89
N PRO A 81 -9.63 34.40 0.63
CA PRO A 81 -8.72 34.56 -0.51
C PRO A 81 -7.34 34.02 -0.13
N GLY A 82 -7.13 32.70 -0.26
CA GLY A 82 -5.87 32.04 0.04
C GLY A 82 -5.67 30.85 -0.89
N ALA A 83 -4.62 30.91 -1.70
CA ALA A 83 -4.18 29.93 -2.71
C ALA A 83 -5.16 29.63 -3.87
N GLY A 84 -4.69 29.86 -5.10
CA GLY A 84 -5.39 29.48 -6.32
C GLY A 84 -5.16 28.01 -6.66
N ARG A 85 -6.14 27.35 -7.30
CA ARG A 85 -5.96 25.98 -7.82
C ARG A 85 -5.64 26.01 -9.31
N ASP A 86 -4.49 25.48 -9.68
CA ASP A 86 -4.20 25.14 -11.08
C ASP A 86 -4.90 23.82 -11.41
N ARG A 87 -6.08 23.89 -12.04
CA ARG A 87 -6.85 22.70 -12.48
C ARG A 87 -6.20 21.92 -13.63
N ALA A 88 -5.09 22.41 -14.17
CA ALA A 88 -4.49 21.91 -15.41
C ALA A 88 -3.57 20.69 -15.21
N TRP A 89 -3.15 20.37 -13.98
CA TRP A 89 -2.22 19.27 -13.70
C TRP A 89 -2.62 18.47 -12.46
N ASP A 90 -3.61 17.58 -12.61
CA ASP A 90 -3.89 16.54 -11.61
C ASP A 90 -3.70 15.16 -12.26
N PRO A 91 -2.45 14.67 -12.39
CA PRO A 91 -2.20 13.33 -12.90
C PRO A 91 -2.63 12.30 -11.85
N GLY A 92 -3.92 12.02 -11.84
CA GLY A 92 -4.56 10.77 -11.45
C GLY A 92 -4.08 10.12 -10.15
N VAL A 93 -4.64 10.53 -9.01
CA VAL A 93 -4.71 9.67 -7.82
C VAL A 93 -5.75 8.56 -8.06
N ALA A 94 -5.46 7.65 -8.98
CA ALA A 94 -6.15 6.38 -9.03
C ALA A 94 -5.47 5.44 -8.01
N ALA A 95 -5.82 5.61 -6.74
CA ALA A 95 -5.38 4.73 -5.67
C ALA A 95 -5.97 3.33 -5.90
N ALA A 96 -5.20 2.49 -6.60
CA ALA A 96 -5.56 1.11 -6.88
C ALA A 96 -5.62 0.34 -5.56
N VAL A 97 -6.82 -0.15 -5.22
CA VAL A 97 -7.00 -1.23 -4.24
C VAL A 97 -6.54 -2.53 -4.90
N ASP A 98 -5.93 -3.45 -4.15
CA ASP A 98 -5.70 -4.82 -4.62
C ASP A 98 -6.78 -5.78 -4.07
N PRO A 99 -7.98 -5.82 -4.66
CA PRO A 99 -9.00 -6.80 -4.25
C PRO A 99 -8.61 -8.23 -4.64
N VAL A 100 -7.60 -8.42 -5.51
CA VAL A 100 -7.24 -9.72 -6.06
C VAL A 100 -6.62 -10.58 -4.97
N THR A 101 -5.60 -10.09 -4.26
CA THR A 101 -4.94 -10.85 -3.19
C THR A 101 -5.95 -11.31 -2.13
N HIS A 102 -6.83 -10.41 -1.69
CA HIS A 102 -7.82 -10.72 -0.65
C HIS A 102 -8.88 -11.72 -1.14
N SER A 103 -9.39 -11.54 -2.36
CA SER A 103 -10.31 -12.50 -2.98
C SER A 103 -9.68 -13.88 -3.13
N LEU A 104 -8.41 -13.95 -3.54
CA LEU A 104 -7.66 -15.19 -3.67
C LEU A 104 -7.40 -15.85 -2.31
N ALA A 105 -7.14 -15.08 -1.25
CA ALA A 105 -7.00 -15.61 0.11
C ALA A 105 -8.31 -16.25 0.60
N GLY A 106 -9.45 -15.54 0.47
CA GLY A 106 -10.77 -16.06 0.82
C GLY A 106 -11.16 -17.31 0.00
N ALA A 107 -10.91 -17.29 -1.31
CA ALA A 107 -11.17 -18.43 -2.18
C ALA A 107 -10.25 -19.63 -1.88
N SER A 108 -8.99 -19.39 -1.50
CA SER A 108 -8.04 -20.43 -1.10
C SER A 108 -8.46 -21.12 0.20
N LEU A 109 -8.90 -20.33 1.19
CA LEU A 109 -9.48 -20.86 2.44
C LEU A 109 -10.72 -21.72 2.17
N SER A 110 -11.56 -21.29 1.23
CA SER A 110 -12.71 -22.07 0.78
C SER A 110 -12.28 -23.42 0.19
N ALA A 111 -11.31 -23.40 -0.74
CA ALA A 111 -10.76 -24.57 -1.41
C ALA A 111 -10.02 -25.53 -0.46
N ALA A 112 -9.44 -25.03 0.64
CA ALA A 112 -8.78 -25.83 1.67
C ALA A 112 -9.77 -26.71 2.48
N GLY A 113 -11.08 -26.49 2.28
CA GLY A 113 -12.16 -27.34 2.76
C GLY A 113 -13.22 -26.60 3.57
N LEU A 114 -13.06 -25.29 3.81
CA LEU A 114 -14.04 -24.48 4.55
C LEU A 114 -15.36 -24.31 3.78
N ARG A 115 -15.37 -24.52 2.45
CA ARG A 115 -16.60 -24.51 1.65
C ARG A 115 -17.69 -25.46 2.16
N ARG A 116 -17.30 -26.51 2.90
CA ARG A 116 -18.18 -27.56 3.40
C ARG A 116 -18.92 -27.18 4.68
N ALA A 117 -18.57 -26.07 5.32
CA ALA A 117 -19.16 -25.66 6.59
C ALA A 117 -20.63 -25.24 6.45
N THR A 118 -20.98 -24.58 5.34
CA THR A 118 -22.33 -24.06 5.06
C THR A 118 -22.50 -23.80 3.56
N PRO A 119 -23.73 -23.87 3.02
CA PRO A 119 -24.05 -23.19 1.76
C PRO A 119 -23.55 -21.74 1.77
N LEU A 120 -23.12 -21.24 0.60
CA LEU A 120 -22.55 -19.91 0.38
C LEU A 120 -21.19 -19.63 1.06
N ALA A 121 -20.55 -20.62 1.68
CA ALA A 121 -19.26 -20.43 2.36
C ALA A 121 -18.17 -19.72 1.52
N THR A 122 -18.00 -20.09 0.25
CA THR A 122 -17.04 -19.41 -0.65
C THR A 122 -17.38 -17.93 -0.82
N ALA A 123 -18.65 -17.62 -1.07
CA ALA A 123 -19.10 -16.24 -1.24
C ALA A 123 -18.92 -15.45 0.05
N THR A 124 -19.23 -16.04 1.21
CA THR A 124 -19.00 -15.43 2.52
C THR A 124 -17.52 -15.10 2.76
N LEU A 125 -16.60 -16.04 2.45
CA LEU A 125 -15.16 -15.82 2.61
C LEU A 125 -14.64 -14.72 1.67
N VAL A 126 -15.03 -14.76 0.40
CA VAL A 126 -14.58 -13.75 -0.59
C VAL A 126 -15.16 -12.37 -0.27
N LEU A 127 -16.44 -12.27 0.07
CA LEU A 127 -17.06 -11.00 0.46
C LEU A 127 -16.49 -10.48 1.78
N GLY A 128 -16.29 -11.35 2.77
CA GLY A 128 -15.64 -10.98 4.02
C GLY A 128 -14.23 -10.44 3.80
N ALA A 129 -13.44 -11.10 2.95
CA ALA A 129 -12.07 -10.69 2.64
C ALA A 129 -11.98 -9.35 1.86
N ASN A 130 -13.07 -8.87 1.26
CA ASN A 130 -13.09 -7.56 0.59
C ASN A 130 -13.95 -6.52 1.33
N ALA A 131 -14.60 -6.88 2.44
CA ALA A 131 -15.50 -5.99 3.15
C ALA A 131 -14.80 -4.73 3.71
N PRO A 132 -13.55 -4.79 4.23
CA PRO A 132 -12.86 -3.58 4.69
C PRO A 132 -12.61 -2.55 3.58
N ASP A 133 -12.44 -2.99 2.32
CA ASP A 133 -12.25 -2.12 1.16
C ASP A 133 -13.53 -1.43 0.67
N VAL A 134 -14.62 -1.49 1.43
CA VAL A 134 -15.82 -0.68 1.15
C VAL A 134 -15.51 0.83 1.22
N ASP A 135 -14.39 1.22 1.83
CA ASP A 135 -13.86 2.57 1.76
C ASP A 135 -13.53 3.02 0.32
N ILE A 136 -13.48 2.13 -0.68
CA ILE A 136 -13.37 2.50 -2.09
C ILE A 136 -14.48 3.47 -2.53
N LEU A 137 -15.65 3.42 -1.88
CA LEU A 137 -16.76 4.34 -2.12
C LEU A 137 -16.42 5.79 -1.75
N SER A 138 -15.41 6.01 -0.88
CA SER A 138 -14.93 7.34 -0.52
C SER A 138 -14.44 8.16 -1.74
N GLN A 139 -14.12 7.50 -2.86
CA GLN A 139 -13.80 8.14 -4.15
C GLN A 139 -14.94 9.01 -4.70
N LEU A 140 -16.18 8.76 -4.30
CA LEU A 140 -17.32 9.60 -4.67
C LEU A 140 -17.24 11.01 -4.06
N TRP A 141 -16.41 11.21 -3.03
CA TRP A 141 -16.16 12.50 -2.37
C TRP A 141 -14.80 13.12 -2.75
N GLY A 142 -14.21 12.64 -3.84
CA GLY A 142 -12.95 13.17 -4.39
C GLY A 142 -11.71 12.35 -4.03
N PRO A 143 -10.64 12.45 -4.84
CA PRO A 143 -9.45 11.62 -4.72
C PRO A 143 -8.72 11.80 -3.39
N TRP A 144 -8.62 13.03 -2.89
CA TRP A 144 -7.90 13.36 -1.66
C TRP A 144 -8.66 12.90 -0.42
N THR A 145 -9.98 13.11 -0.39
CA THR A 145 -10.86 12.53 0.63
C THR A 145 -10.72 11.02 0.66
N ALA A 146 -10.71 10.37 -0.51
CA ALA A 146 -10.56 8.93 -0.59
C ALA A 146 -9.22 8.43 -0.04
N LEU A 147 -8.16 9.21 -0.25
CA LEU A 147 -6.85 8.93 0.30
C LEU A 147 -6.83 9.07 1.83
N ALA A 148 -7.49 10.10 2.37
CA ALA A 148 -7.59 10.33 3.82
C ALA A 148 -8.43 9.27 4.55
N TRP A 149 -9.45 8.72 3.90
CA TRP A 149 -10.34 7.69 4.47
C TRP A 149 -9.75 6.28 4.38
N ARG A 150 -8.86 6.07 3.41
CA ARG A 150 -8.25 4.79 3.10
C ARG A 150 -7.68 4.10 4.34
N ARG A 151 -7.98 2.81 4.51
CA ARG A 151 -7.38 1.97 5.56
C ARG A 151 -7.52 2.55 6.97
N GLY A 152 -8.63 3.28 7.15
CA GLY A 152 -8.98 3.97 8.37
C GLY A 152 -10.13 3.29 9.07
N LEU A 153 -11.30 3.95 9.05
CA LEU A 153 -12.48 3.53 9.80
C LEU A 153 -12.93 2.10 9.48
N THR A 154 -12.88 1.69 8.21
CA THR A 154 -13.34 0.37 7.74
C THR A 154 -12.37 -0.76 8.02
N HIS A 155 -11.11 -0.44 8.35
CA HIS A 155 -10.07 -1.43 8.66
C HIS A 155 -9.70 -1.44 10.15
N GLY A 156 -10.17 -0.45 10.93
CA GLY A 156 -9.94 -0.38 12.37
C GLY A 156 -10.66 -1.50 13.16
N ILE A 157 -10.20 -1.75 14.39
CA ILE A 157 -10.72 -2.81 15.27
C ILE A 157 -12.26 -2.76 15.40
N PRO A 158 -12.92 -1.59 15.56
CA PRO A 158 -14.38 -1.54 15.59
C PRO A 158 -15.02 -2.08 14.30
N ALA A 159 -14.49 -1.74 13.12
CA ALA A 159 -14.99 -2.27 11.86
C ALA A 159 -14.70 -3.77 11.70
N LEU A 160 -13.56 -4.27 12.19
CA LEU A 160 -13.25 -5.70 12.19
C LEU A 160 -14.24 -6.54 13.01
N LEU A 161 -14.95 -5.93 13.96
CA LEU A 161 -16.01 -6.57 14.74
C LEU A 161 -17.40 -6.41 14.08
N LEU A 162 -17.66 -5.27 13.44
CA LEU A 162 -18.95 -4.95 12.85
C LEU A 162 -19.15 -5.51 11.43
N LEU A 163 -18.12 -5.46 10.59
CA LEU A 163 -18.18 -5.93 9.20
C LEU A 163 -18.55 -7.42 9.08
N PRO A 164 -18.05 -8.34 9.94
CA PRO A 164 -18.49 -9.74 9.91
C PRO A 164 -20.01 -9.88 10.13
N LEU A 165 -20.60 -9.07 11.01
CA LEU A 165 -22.04 -9.07 11.27
C LEU A 165 -22.81 -8.57 10.05
N LEU A 166 -22.33 -7.50 9.40
CA LEU A 166 -22.93 -6.95 8.19
C LEU A 166 -22.90 -7.97 7.03
N VAL A 167 -21.74 -8.56 6.75
CA VAL A 167 -21.56 -9.60 5.72
C VAL A 167 -22.48 -10.79 6.01
N THR A 168 -22.57 -11.20 7.28
CA THR A 168 -23.49 -12.27 7.71
C THR A 168 -24.94 -11.92 7.41
N GLY A 169 -25.38 -10.71 7.78
CA GLY A 169 -26.73 -10.22 7.51
C GLY A 169 -27.07 -10.24 6.02
N VAL A 170 -26.16 -9.75 5.18
CA VAL A 170 -26.31 -9.75 3.70
C VAL A 170 -26.43 -11.18 3.16
N ILE A 171 -25.57 -12.10 3.61
CA ILE A 171 -25.59 -13.50 3.15
C ILE A 171 -26.86 -14.21 3.56
N LEU A 172 -27.32 -14.05 4.80
CA LEU A 172 -28.55 -14.67 5.28
C LEU A 172 -29.80 -14.07 4.63
N ALA A 173 -29.80 -12.76 4.35
CA ALA A 173 -30.87 -12.10 3.59
C ALA A 173 -30.93 -12.63 2.16
N TRP A 174 -29.77 -12.78 1.50
CA TRP A 174 -29.66 -13.36 0.16
C TRP A 174 -30.14 -14.82 0.13
N ASP A 175 -29.65 -15.66 1.04
CA ASP A 175 -30.07 -17.05 1.21
C ASP A 175 -31.59 -17.15 1.40
N ARG A 176 -32.18 -16.33 2.28
CA ARG A 176 -33.64 -16.28 2.48
C ARG A 176 -34.39 -15.79 1.24
N TRP A 177 -33.83 -14.85 0.47
CA TRP A 177 -34.45 -14.36 -0.77
C TRP A 177 -34.44 -15.42 -1.87
N VAL A 178 -33.28 -16.05 -2.13
CA VAL A 178 -33.14 -17.12 -3.14
C VAL A 178 -34.04 -18.29 -2.82
N ARG A 179 -34.05 -18.79 -1.57
CA ARG A 179 -34.93 -19.90 -1.19
C ARG A 179 -36.42 -19.56 -1.34
N ARG A 180 -36.83 -18.33 -1.00
CA ARG A 180 -38.21 -17.88 -1.22
C ARG A 180 -38.55 -17.80 -2.72
N ALA A 181 -37.61 -17.33 -3.54
CA ALA A 181 -37.81 -17.24 -4.98
C ALA A 181 -37.89 -18.62 -5.65
N GLU A 182 -37.03 -19.56 -5.26
CA GLU A 182 -37.06 -20.95 -5.75
C GLU A 182 -38.32 -21.69 -5.28
N TRP A 183 -38.75 -21.50 -4.02
CA TRP A 183 -40.03 -22.02 -3.53
C TRP A 183 -41.21 -21.56 -4.39
N ARG A 184 -41.25 -20.29 -4.81
CA ARG A 184 -42.31 -19.76 -5.69
C ARG A 184 -42.29 -20.41 -7.09
N LYS A 185 -41.13 -20.88 -7.56
CA LYS A 185 -41.02 -21.57 -8.85
C LYS A 185 -41.55 -23.00 -8.78
N GLY A 186 -41.55 -23.62 -7.59
CA GLY A 186 -42.43 -24.71 -7.13
C GLY A 186 -42.39 -26.07 -7.86
N ARG A 187 -42.04 -26.10 -9.14
CA ARG A 187 -41.98 -27.29 -10.00
C ARG A 187 -40.83 -27.14 -10.98
N SER A 188 -40.13 -28.25 -11.22
CA SER A 188 -39.19 -28.34 -12.35
C SER A 188 -39.95 -28.16 -13.66
N LEU A 189 -39.57 -27.17 -14.49
CA LEU A 189 -40.15 -26.99 -15.84
C LEU A 189 -39.92 -28.20 -16.76
N ALA A 190 -38.93 -29.04 -16.45
CA ALA A 190 -38.58 -30.22 -17.24
C ALA A 190 -39.29 -31.50 -16.80
N THR A 191 -39.70 -31.61 -15.53
CA THR A 191 -40.19 -32.89 -14.95
C THR A 191 -41.50 -32.78 -14.17
N GLY A 192 -42.02 -31.58 -13.89
CA GLY A 192 -43.26 -31.38 -13.13
C GLY A 192 -43.18 -31.69 -11.63
N GLU A 193 -42.12 -32.36 -11.20
CA GLU A 193 -41.88 -32.77 -9.81
C GLU A 193 -41.56 -31.58 -8.87
N PRO A 194 -41.91 -31.70 -7.57
CA PRO A 194 -41.45 -30.78 -6.54
C PRO A 194 -39.92 -30.78 -6.49
N ARG A 195 -39.30 -29.60 -6.54
CA ARG A 195 -37.86 -29.49 -6.30
C ARG A 195 -37.57 -29.65 -4.80
N ASP A 196 -36.56 -30.45 -4.47
CA ASP A 196 -36.02 -30.49 -3.11
C ASP A 196 -35.60 -29.08 -2.66
N PRO A 197 -35.99 -28.64 -1.46
CA PRO A 197 -35.58 -27.34 -0.93
C PRO A 197 -34.05 -27.26 -0.80
N LEU A 198 -33.46 -26.15 -1.26
CA LEU A 198 -32.04 -25.89 -1.05
C LEU A 198 -31.72 -25.88 0.47
N PRO A 199 -30.63 -26.52 0.90
CA PRO A 199 -30.26 -26.56 2.31
C PRO A 199 -29.98 -25.13 2.82
N PRO A 200 -30.42 -24.79 4.05
CA PRO A 200 -30.26 -23.44 4.55
C PRO A 200 -28.80 -23.12 4.92
N ALA A 201 -28.39 -21.87 4.70
CA ALA A 201 -27.13 -21.38 5.24
C ALA A 201 -27.17 -21.40 6.78
N ARG A 202 -26.08 -21.84 7.41
CA ARG A 202 -25.96 -21.98 8.87
C ARG A 202 -25.44 -20.66 9.46
N PRO A 203 -26.23 -19.89 10.23
CA PRO A 203 -25.85 -18.54 10.66
C PRO A 203 -24.51 -18.46 11.40
N ALA A 204 -24.24 -19.39 12.33
CA ALA A 204 -22.99 -19.42 13.08
C ALA A 204 -21.77 -19.69 12.17
N SER A 205 -21.92 -20.59 11.19
CA SER A 205 -20.86 -20.87 10.22
C SER A 205 -20.63 -19.70 9.29
N VAL A 206 -21.70 -19.03 8.81
CA VAL A 206 -21.58 -17.81 8.01
C VAL A 206 -20.84 -16.73 8.80
N LEU A 207 -21.20 -16.50 10.06
CA LEU A 207 -20.52 -15.53 10.91
C LEU A 207 -19.04 -15.86 11.11
N GLY A 208 -18.70 -17.12 11.42
CA GLY A 208 -17.32 -17.55 11.58
C GLY A 208 -16.49 -17.37 10.30
N LEU A 209 -17.07 -17.68 9.13
CA LEU A 209 -16.42 -17.49 7.84
C LEU A 209 -16.29 -16.01 7.44
N ALA A 210 -17.31 -15.20 7.72
CA ALA A 210 -17.28 -13.75 7.48
C ALA A 210 -16.20 -13.09 8.34
N ALA A 211 -16.13 -13.48 9.63
CA ALA A 211 -15.08 -13.05 10.53
C ALA A 211 -13.71 -13.48 10.00
N LEU A 212 -13.53 -14.74 9.61
CA LEU A 212 -12.26 -15.21 9.06
C LEU A 212 -11.85 -14.43 7.80
N GLY A 213 -12.79 -14.18 6.86
CA GLY A 213 -12.51 -13.37 5.68
C GLY A 213 -12.04 -11.96 6.04
N VAL A 214 -12.82 -11.24 6.87
CA VAL A 214 -12.48 -9.88 7.33
C VAL A 214 -11.13 -9.85 8.05
N TRP A 215 -10.88 -10.81 8.94
CA TRP A 215 -9.62 -10.88 9.69
C TRP A 215 -8.42 -11.33 8.86
N THR A 216 -8.61 -11.93 7.68
CA THR A 216 -7.49 -12.18 6.76
C THR A 216 -7.10 -10.93 5.98
N HIS A 217 -8.04 -10.03 5.73
CA HIS A 217 -7.82 -8.82 4.96
C HIS A 217 -6.88 -7.83 5.68
N SER A 218 -7.27 -7.38 6.89
CA SER A 218 -6.55 -6.31 7.58
C SER A 218 -5.09 -6.62 7.91
N PRO A 219 -4.71 -7.82 8.35
CA PRO A 219 -3.29 -8.15 8.51
C PRO A 219 -2.51 -8.08 7.20
N LEU A 220 -3.08 -8.54 6.07
CA LEU A 220 -2.43 -8.43 4.75
C LEU A 220 -2.25 -6.97 4.33
N ASP A 221 -3.21 -6.12 4.67
CA ASP A 221 -3.13 -4.68 4.40
C ASP A 221 -2.18 -3.94 5.36
N TRP A 222 -1.99 -4.44 6.57
CA TRP A 222 -1.06 -3.87 7.54
C TRP A 222 0.41 -4.21 7.22
N ILE A 223 0.70 -5.43 6.75
CA ILE A 223 2.08 -5.87 6.46
C ILE A 223 2.72 -5.19 5.24
N ASN A 224 2.02 -4.30 4.54
CA ASN A 224 2.59 -3.52 3.44
C ASN A 224 3.07 -2.13 3.87
N ASN A 225 3.65 -1.39 2.93
CA ASN A 225 4.30 -0.10 3.19
C ASN A 225 3.36 1.12 3.19
N TYR A 226 2.05 0.90 3.03
CA TYR A 226 1.03 1.94 3.17
C TYR A 226 0.43 1.95 4.58
N GLY A 227 0.50 0.83 5.30
CA GLY A 227 0.04 0.73 6.69
C GLY A 227 -1.47 0.88 6.89
N MET A 228 -1.86 0.97 8.15
CA MET A 228 -3.25 1.02 8.62
C MET A 228 -3.40 1.82 9.92
N ARG A 229 -4.63 2.25 10.22
CA ARG A 229 -5.00 2.91 11.48
C ARG A 229 -5.92 2.02 12.34
N TRP A 230 -5.32 1.13 13.12
CA TRP A 230 -6.01 0.11 13.92
C TRP A 230 -7.09 0.67 14.86
N PHE A 231 -6.85 1.84 15.43
CA PHE A 231 -7.64 2.36 16.56
C PHE A 231 -8.62 3.47 16.18
N LEU A 232 -8.83 3.76 14.89
CA LEU A 232 -9.89 4.69 14.52
C LEU A 232 -11.27 4.15 14.95
N PRO A 233 -12.19 5.01 15.45
CA PRO A 233 -12.11 6.48 15.52
C PRO A 233 -11.41 7.05 16.77
N PHE A 234 -10.90 6.21 17.67
CA PHE A 234 -10.34 6.64 18.96
C PHE A 234 -8.93 7.22 18.86
N ASN A 235 -8.10 6.69 17.96
CA ASN A 235 -6.74 7.16 17.72
C ASN A 235 -6.37 7.03 16.24
N GLY A 236 -5.90 8.14 15.65
CA GLY A 236 -5.53 8.23 14.24
C GLY A 236 -4.11 7.78 13.90
N ARG A 237 -3.35 7.22 14.86
CA ARG A 237 -1.95 6.79 14.64
C ARG A 237 -1.87 5.70 13.56
N TRP A 238 -1.01 5.93 12.58
CA TRP A 238 -0.64 4.92 11.59
C TRP A 238 0.30 3.86 12.16
N SER A 239 0.16 2.65 11.64
CA SER A 239 1.05 1.52 11.88
C SER A 239 1.39 0.87 10.55
N TYR A 240 2.67 0.57 10.34
CA TYR A 240 3.22 0.06 9.09
C TYR A 240 3.95 -1.26 9.35
N GLY A 241 3.75 -2.24 8.46
CA GLY A 241 4.51 -3.50 8.53
C GLY A 241 5.67 -3.56 7.53
N ASP A 242 5.64 -2.80 6.43
CA ASP A 242 6.74 -2.63 5.45
C ASP A 242 7.34 -3.96 4.89
N ALA A 243 6.67 -5.10 5.03
CA ALA A 243 7.25 -6.41 4.76
C ALA A 243 6.88 -6.98 3.39
N VAL A 244 5.63 -6.82 2.95
CA VAL A 244 5.10 -7.43 1.72
C VAL A 244 4.59 -6.36 0.76
N PHE A 245 4.93 -6.48 -0.52
CA PHE A 245 4.50 -5.52 -1.53
C PHE A 245 2.98 -5.63 -1.78
N ILE A 246 2.31 -4.49 -1.98
CA ILE A 246 0.84 -4.46 -2.11
C ILE A 246 0.31 -5.30 -3.29
N LEU A 247 1.07 -5.42 -4.38
CA LEU A 247 0.76 -6.28 -5.53
C LEU A 247 1.81 -7.40 -5.64
N ASP A 248 1.81 -8.34 -4.69
CA ASP A 248 2.83 -9.38 -4.59
C ASP A 248 2.55 -10.58 -5.54
N PRO A 249 3.36 -10.78 -6.60
CA PRO A 249 3.13 -11.86 -7.56
C PRO A 249 3.32 -13.27 -6.96
N TRP A 250 4.11 -13.41 -5.91
CA TRP A 250 4.37 -14.71 -5.30
C TRP A 250 3.15 -15.17 -4.51
N LEU A 251 2.49 -14.26 -3.78
CA LEU A 251 1.19 -14.53 -3.17
C LEU A 251 0.13 -14.84 -4.21
N TRP A 252 0.10 -14.10 -5.32
CA TRP A 252 -0.82 -14.38 -6.42
C TRP A 252 -0.62 -15.76 -7.02
N LEU A 253 0.62 -16.22 -7.24
CA LEU A 253 0.89 -17.57 -7.73
C LEU A 253 0.47 -18.63 -6.72
N LEU A 254 0.81 -18.46 -5.45
CA LEU A 254 0.52 -19.46 -4.42
C LEU A 254 -0.98 -19.63 -4.18
N LEU A 255 -1.69 -18.51 -3.97
CA LEU A 255 -3.13 -18.49 -3.70
C LEU A 255 -3.93 -18.72 -4.98
N GLY A 256 -3.63 -17.96 -6.03
CA GLY A 256 -4.34 -18.02 -7.31
C GLY A 256 -4.20 -19.36 -8.01
N GLY A 257 -3.01 -19.98 -7.96
CA GLY A 257 -2.79 -21.28 -8.56
C GLY A 257 -3.61 -22.41 -7.93
N ALA A 258 -3.73 -22.43 -6.60
CA ALA A 258 -4.59 -23.40 -5.92
C ALA A 258 -6.07 -23.19 -6.26
N VAL A 259 -6.53 -21.94 -6.28
CA VAL A 259 -7.92 -21.61 -6.62
C VAL A 259 -8.20 -21.95 -8.09
N PHE A 260 -7.25 -21.67 -9.00
CA PHE A 260 -7.33 -22.04 -10.41
C PHE A 260 -7.51 -23.54 -10.59
N VAL A 261 -6.69 -24.37 -9.92
CA VAL A 261 -6.83 -25.84 -10.00
C VAL A 261 -8.24 -26.29 -9.58
N HIS A 262 -8.82 -25.60 -8.60
CA HIS A 262 -10.08 -25.98 -7.97
C HIS A 262 -11.34 -25.38 -8.63
N HIS A 263 -11.23 -24.32 -9.44
CA HIS A 263 -12.39 -23.59 -9.97
C HIS A 263 -12.39 -23.43 -11.50
N SER A 264 -11.45 -24.04 -12.23
CA SER A 264 -11.33 -23.92 -13.70
C SER A 264 -11.90 -25.12 -14.47
N HIS A 265 -12.95 -25.78 -13.98
CA HIS A 265 -13.45 -27.04 -14.55
C HIS A 265 -14.24 -26.89 -15.86
N THR A 266 -14.88 -25.74 -16.08
CA THR A 266 -15.62 -25.46 -17.33
C THR A 266 -14.77 -24.63 -18.28
N ARG A 267 -14.99 -24.75 -19.60
CA ARG A 267 -14.28 -23.94 -20.61
C ARG A 267 -14.37 -22.43 -20.35
N TRP A 268 -15.51 -21.96 -19.84
CA TRP A 268 -15.73 -20.55 -19.51
C TRP A 268 -14.97 -20.13 -18.27
N SER A 269 -14.97 -20.96 -17.21
CA SER A 269 -14.15 -20.69 -16.03
C SER A 269 -12.66 -20.72 -16.37
N ALA A 270 -12.21 -21.67 -17.20
CA ALA A 270 -10.83 -21.74 -17.66
C ALA A 270 -10.45 -20.51 -18.50
N ALA A 271 -11.33 -20.04 -19.39
CA ALA A 271 -11.11 -18.81 -20.15
C ALA A 271 -11.05 -17.57 -19.24
N ALA A 272 -11.92 -17.45 -18.25
CA ALA A 272 -11.90 -16.36 -17.28
C ALA A 272 -10.60 -16.34 -16.45
N TRP A 273 -10.15 -17.50 -15.98
CA TRP A 273 -8.86 -17.64 -15.32
C TRP A 273 -7.68 -17.34 -16.25
N GLY A 274 -7.77 -17.74 -17.53
CA GLY A 274 -6.78 -17.41 -18.55
C GLY A 274 -6.67 -15.91 -18.79
N LEU A 275 -7.81 -15.20 -18.85
CA LEU A 275 -7.86 -13.73 -18.96
C LEU A 275 -7.21 -13.07 -17.74
N LEU A 276 -7.58 -13.51 -16.53
CA LEU A 276 -7.01 -12.99 -15.27
C LEU A 276 -5.49 -13.21 -15.22
N ALA A 277 -5.04 -14.44 -15.47
CA ALA A 277 -3.62 -14.77 -15.51
C ALA A 277 -2.87 -13.99 -16.61
N GLY A 278 -3.50 -13.78 -17.76
CA GLY A 278 -2.97 -12.96 -18.85
C GLY A 278 -2.79 -11.49 -18.45
N ALA A 279 -3.80 -10.89 -17.82
CA ALA A 279 -3.72 -9.51 -17.31
C ALA A 279 -2.64 -9.33 -16.24
N MET A 280 -2.56 -10.26 -15.28
CA MET A 280 -1.52 -10.26 -14.24
C MET A 280 -0.12 -10.48 -14.83
N THR A 281 0.00 -11.35 -15.82
CA THR A 281 1.25 -11.58 -16.55
C THR A 281 1.68 -10.33 -17.30
N LEU A 282 0.76 -9.67 -18.00
CA LEU A 282 1.03 -8.42 -18.70
C LEU A 282 1.55 -7.35 -17.74
N LEU A 283 0.91 -7.21 -16.57
CA LEU A 283 1.37 -6.31 -15.52
C LEU A 283 2.81 -6.62 -15.10
N ILE A 284 3.16 -7.88 -14.87
CA ILE A 284 4.50 -8.28 -14.40
C ILE A 284 5.57 -8.16 -15.49
N LEU A 285 5.22 -8.48 -16.74
CA LEU A 285 6.17 -8.41 -17.86
C LEU A 285 6.45 -6.97 -18.28
N LEU A 286 5.43 -6.11 -18.25
CA LEU A 286 5.55 -4.72 -18.70
C LEU A 286 5.92 -3.74 -17.58
N ALA A 287 5.71 -4.09 -16.30
CA ALA A 287 6.05 -3.17 -15.22
C ALA A 287 7.57 -2.90 -15.17
N PRO A 288 7.96 -1.61 -15.14
CA PRO A 288 9.35 -1.23 -14.97
C PRO A 288 9.84 -1.63 -13.58
N GLY A 289 11.14 -1.93 -13.46
CA GLY A 289 11.76 -2.29 -12.19
C GLY A 289 11.59 -3.76 -11.75
N ILE A 290 10.72 -4.55 -12.39
CA ILE A 290 10.65 -6.00 -12.12
C ILE A 290 11.87 -6.71 -12.72
N PRO A 291 12.67 -7.45 -11.92
CA PRO A 291 13.84 -8.17 -12.42
C PRO A 291 13.48 -9.24 -13.45
N THR A 292 14.36 -9.44 -14.45
CA THR A 292 14.20 -10.51 -15.47
C THR A 292 14.03 -11.89 -14.84
N LEU A 293 14.78 -12.18 -13.78
CA LEU A 293 14.65 -13.44 -13.05
C LEU A 293 13.23 -13.63 -12.48
N SER A 294 12.64 -12.58 -11.89
CA SER A 294 11.27 -12.62 -11.37
C SER A 294 10.24 -12.87 -12.48
N ARG A 295 10.43 -12.28 -13.66
CA ARG A 295 9.57 -12.53 -14.85
C ARG A 295 9.64 -13.98 -15.30
N VAL A 296 10.85 -14.55 -15.37
CA VAL A 296 11.06 -15.96 -15.75
C VAL A 296 10.45 -16.90 -14.70
N LEU A 297 10.72 -16.68 -13.42
CA LEU A 297 10.15 -17.44 -12.32
C LEU A 297 8.61 -17.38 -12.30
N TRP A 298 8.02 -16.21 -12.61
CA TRP A 298 6.57 -16.06 -12.75
C TRP A 298 6.00 -16.95 -13.84
N LEU A 299 6.57 -16.92 -15.06
CA LEU A 299 6.13 -17.74 -16.18
C LEU A 299 6.29 -19.24 -15.89
N MET A 300 7.40 -19.63 -15.26
CA MET A 300 7.60 -21.02 -14.82
C MET A 300 6.58 -21.45 -13.77
N GLY A 301 6.24 -20.57 -12.82
CA GLY A 301 5.19 -20.81 -11.83
C GLY A 301 3.82 -21.03 -12.46
N LEU A 302 3.43 -20.18 -13.42
CA LEU A 302 2.19 -20.36 -14.19
C LEU A 302 2.18 -21.68 -14.97
N ALA A 303 3.27 -22.00 -15.66
CA ALA A 303 3.40 -23.27 -16.38
C ALA A 303 3.27 -24.47 -15.42
N GLY A 304 3.88 -24.38 -14.24
CA GLY A 304 3.74 -25.39 -13.18
C GLY A 304 2.29 -25.60 -12.76
N TRP A 305 1.52 -24.53 -12.54
CA TRP A 305 0.10 -24.61 -12.21
C TRP A 305 -0.75 -25.20 -13.33
N ILE A 306 -0.45 -24.86 -14.59
CA ILE A 306 -1.11 -25.47 -15.76
C ILE A 306 -0.83 -26.98 -15.80
N VAL A 307 0.42 -27.40 -15.64
CA VAL A 307 0.78 -28.83 -15.61
C VAL A 307 0.06 -29.55 -14.47
N ILE A 308 0.02 -28.96 -13.27
CA ILE A 308 -0.73 -29.50 -12.13
C ILE A 308 -2.21 -29.66 -12.46
N ARG A 309 -2.83 -28.63 -13.07
CA ARG A 309 -4.25 -28.64 -13.46
C ARG A 309 -4.57 -29.68 -14.54
N LEU A 310 -3.64 -29.93 -15.46
CA LEU A 310 -3.80 -30.92 -16.53
C LEU A 310 -3.60 -32.36 -16.03
N ARG A 311 -2.74 -32.56 -15.03
CA ARG A 311 -2.45 -33.88 -14.45
C ARG A 311 -3.43 -34.34 -13.38
N ARG A 312 -4.14 -33.43 -12.72
CA ARG A 312 -5.09 -33.80 -11.65
C ARG A 312 -6.49 -34.09 -12.17
N ALA A 313 -7.09 -35.12 -11.59
CA ALA A 313 -8.49 -35.48 -11.80
C ALA A 313 -9.42 -34.32 -11.37
N PRO A 314 -10.55 -34.14 -12.06
CA PRO A 314 -11.38 -32.93 -11.99
C PRO A 314 -12.20 -32.79 -10.71
N ASP A 315 -12.03 -33.63 -9.69
CA ASP A 315 -12.79 -33.52 -8.45
C ASP A 315 -12.09 -32.56 -7.46
N PRO A 316 -12.58 -31.31 -7.32
CA PRO A 316 -12.02 -30.37 -6.35
C PRO A 316 -12.30 -30.80 -4.90
N ASP A 317 -13.30 -31.66 -4.66
CA ASP A 317 -13.64 -32.22 -3.34
C ASP A 317 -12.86 -33.49 -2.99
N SER A 318 -11.94 -33.91 -3.86
CA SER A 318 -11.00 -34.96 -3.52
C SER A 318 -10.08 -34.54 -2.36
N SER A 319 -9.55 -35.53 -1.65
CA SER A 319 -8.49 -35.30 -0.64
C SER A 319 -7.28 -34.61 -1.26
N GLY A 320 -6.92 -34.98 -2.50
CA GLY A 320 -5.84 -34.37 -3.27
C GLY A 320 -6.06 -32.88 -3.54
N GLY A 321 -7.26 -32.48 -4.02
CA GLY A 321 -7.59 -31.08 -4.29
C GLY A 321 -7.46 -30.19 -3.04
N ARG A 322 -7.96 -30.67 -1.89
CA ARG A 322 -7.83 -29.94 -0.62
C ARG A 322 -6.38 -29.83 -0.13
N TRP A 323 -5.59 -30.88 -0.32
CA TRP A 323 -4.17 -30.86 0.06
C TRP A 323 -3.40 -29.76 -0.69
N VAL A 324 -3.73 -29.52 -1.96
CA VAL A 324 -3.12 -28.45 -2.76
C VAL A 324 -3.41 -27.09 -2.17
N ALA A 325 -4.68 -26.81 -1.90
CA ALA A 325 -5.09 -25.53 -1.32
C ALA A 325 -4.45 -25.32 0.06
N ARG A 326 -4.37 -26.38 0.89
CA ARG A 326 -3.72 -26.33 2.20
C ARG A 326 -2.21 -26.09 2.10
N THR A 327 -1.52 -26.79 1.20
CA THR A 327 -0.09 -26.60 0.96
C THR A 327 0.17 -25.20 0.43
N SER A 328 -0.62 -24.70 -0.52
CA SER A 328 -0.52 -23.33 -1.02
C SER A 328 -0.72 -22.29 0.08
N LEU A 329 -1.72 -22.45 0.94
CA LEU A 329 -1.94 -21.55 2.09
C LEU A 329 -0.76 -21.61 3.07
N ALA A 330 -0.24 -22.81 3.37
CA ALA A 330 0.90 -22.98 4.26
C ALA A 330 2.16 -22.32 3.68
N LEU A 331 2.41 -22.46 2.37
CA LEU A 331 3.53 -21.81 1.68
C LEU A 331 3.34 -20.29 1.61
N ALA A 332 2.13 -19.79 1.40
CA ALA A 332 1.83 -18.36 1.43
C ALA A 332 2.05 -17.77 2.83
N ALA A 333 1.59 -18.46 3.88
CA ALA A 333 1.84 -18.08 5.26
C ALA A 333 3.34 -18.11 5.60
N LEU A 334 4.05 -19.15 5.18
CA LEU A 334 5.51 -19.24 5.36
C LEU A 334 6.23 -18.09 4.65
N TYR A 335 5.86 -17.80 3.41
CA TYR A 335 6.40 -16.67 2.65
C TYR A 335 6.20 -15.35 3.40
N ILE A 336 4.98 -15.06 3.87
CA ILE A 336 4.67 -13.87 4.67
C ILE A 336 5.53 -13.81 5.94
N LEU A 337 5.62 -14.92 6.68
CA LEU A 337 6.43 -14.98 7.90
C LEU A 337 7.91 -14.73 7.64
N VAL A 338 8.45 -15.25 6.53
CA VAL A 338 9.83 -14.98 6.11
C VAL A 338 10.00 -13.51 5.77
N MET A 339 9.09 -12.90 5.00
CA MET A 339 9.16 -11.47 4.65
C MET A 339 9.10 -10.58 5.91
N VAL A 340 8.16 -10.85 6.83
CA VAL A 340 8.04 -10.12 8.10
C VAL A 340 9.29 -10.30 8.97
N GLY A 341 9.84 -11.51 9.02
CA GLY A 341 11.09 -11.76 9.74
C GLY A 341 12.29 -11.03 9.14
N GLN A 342 12.32 -10.89 7.80
CA GLN A 342 13.38 -10.18 7.09
C GLN A 342 13.34 -8.67 7.30
N ASP A 343 12.16 -8.04 7.38
CA ASP A 343 12.01 -6.59 7.59
C ASP A 343 12.80 -6.12 8.84
N GLY A 344 12.63 -6.81 9.98
CA GLY A 344 13.37 -6.46 11.20
C GLY A 344 14.90 -6.59 11.07
N VAL A 345 15.40 -7.46 10.20
CA VAL A 345 16.83 -7.58 9.90
C VAL A 345 17.27 -6.47 8.94
N GLN A 346 16.45 -6.17 7.92
CA GLN A 346 16.71 -5.10 6.95
C GLN A 346 16.86 -3.75 7.64
N GLN A 347 15.95 -3.39 8.55
CA GLN A 347 16.00 -2.14 9.30
C GLN A 347 17.32 -1.99 10.07
N ARG A 348 17.79 -3.05 10.76
CA ARG A 348 19.07 -3.03 11.50
C ARG A 348 20.27 -2.87 10.57
N VAL A 349 20.26 -3.54 9.42
CA VAL A 349 21.33 -3.42 8.42
C VAL A 349 21.39 -2.01 7.82
N VAL A 350 20.23 -1.39 7.59
CA VAL A 350 20.12 -0.01 7.11
C VAL A 350 20.59 0.99 8.16
N LEU A 351 20.16 0.85 9.41
CA LEU A 351 20.63 1.69 10.52
C LEU A 351 22.16 1.63 10.64
N ALA A 352 22.74 0.43 10.66
CA ALA A 352 24.18 0.26 10.71
C ALA A 352 24.91 0.79 9.46
N ALA A 353 24.25 0.89 8.32
CA ALA A 353 24.80 1.54 7.12
C ALA A 353 24.75 3.06 7.23
N ALA A 354 23.66 3.61 7.74
CA ALA A 354 23.50 5.05 7.96
C ALA A 354 24.50 5.59 8.99
N GLU A 355 24.72 4.86 10.09
CA GLU A 355 25.74 5.19 11.11
C GLU A 355 27.14 5.24 10.49
N ARG A 356 27.46 4.32 9.56
CA ARG A 356 28.74 4.30 8.85
C ARG A 356 28.92 5.48 7.88
N GLU A 357 27.83 6.05 7.37
CA GLU A 357 27.84 7.27 6.58
C GLU A 357 27.79 8.55 7.44
N GLY A 358 27.77 8.40 8.77
CA GLY A 358 27.71 9.53 9.71
C GLY A 358 26.35 10.21 9.77
N LEU A 359 25.28 9.51 9.38
CA LEU A 359 23.91 10.02 9.44
C LEU A 359 23.35 9.83 10.86
N ASP A 360 22.85 10.92 11.46
CA ASP A 360 22.12 10.89 12.72
C ASP A 360 20.63 10.61 12.46
N VAL A 361 20.28 9.33 12.43
CA VAL A 361 18.98 8.84 11.96
C VAL A 361 17.97 8.71 13.10
N GLU A 362 16.81 9.36 12.93
CA GLU A 362 15.66 9.29 13.83
C GLU A 362 14.81 8.03 13.57
N GLU A 363 14.63 7.68 12.29
CA GLU A 363 13.82 6.54 11.84
C GLU A 363 14.35 6.01 10.50
N VAL A 364 14.19 4.70 10.26
CA VAL A 364 14.37 4.10 8.94
C VAL A 364 13.09 3.41 8.48
N MET A 365 12.82 3.49 7.18
CA MET A 365 11.85 2.64 6.49
C MET A 365 12.58 1.80 5.46
N VAL A 366 12.25 0.51 5.37
CA VAL A 366 12.63 -0.36 4.26
C VAL A 366 11.37 -0.89 3.60
N ALA A 367 10.90 -0.22 2.55
CA ALA A 367 9.70 -0.64 1.84
C ALA A 367 10.00 -1.82 0.88
N PRO A 368 9.09 -2.79 0.74
CA PRO A 368 9.25 -3.89 -0.20
C PRO A 368 9.07 -3.37 -1.62
N VAL A 369 9.74 -4.01 -2.58
CA VAL A 369 9.65 -3.63 -4.00
C VAL A 369 8.90 -4.70 -4.81
N PRO A 370 8.31 -4.35 -5.97
CA PRO A 370 7.56 -5.28 -6.78
C PRO A 370 8.35 -6.54 -7.15
N ALA A 371 7.79 -7.72 -6.87
CA ALA A 371 8.27 -9.01 -7.33
C ALA A 371 9.72 -9.40 -6.93
N ASN A 372 10.38 -8.69 -6.01
CA ASN A 372 11.74 -8.98 -5.62
C ASN A 372 11.89 -9.04 -4.09
N PRO A 373 11.87 -10.25 -3.48
CA PRO A 373 11.98 -10.40 -2.03
C PRO A 373 13.40 -10.13 -1.51
N PHE A 374 14.37 -9.90 -2.40
CA PHE A 374 15.77 -9.64 -2.03
C PHE A 374 16.13 -8.15 -2.03
N ALA A 375 15.19 -7.28 -2.39
CA ALA A 375 15.42 -5.85 -2.51
C ALA A 375 14.38 -5.05 -1.70
N GLY A 376 14.77 -3.84 -1.32
CA GLY A 376 13.92 -2.90 -0.60
C GLY A 376 14.30 -1.47 -0.93
N GLN A 377 13.32 -0.56 -0.85
CA GLN A 377 13.56 0.87 -0.95
C GLN A 377 13.76 1.44 0.44
N VAL A 378 14.83 2.19 0.62
CA VAL A 378 15.22 2.75 1.92
C VAL A 378 14.84 4.22 1.98
N ILE A 379 14.35 4.66 3.13
CA ILE A 379 14.36 6.06 3.55
C ILE A 379 14.94 6.11 4.95
N ALA A 380 16.08 6.76 5.12
CA ALA A 380 16.59 7.15 6.43
C ALA A 380 16.18 8.59 6.72
N VAL A 381 15.58 8.81 7.88
CA VAL A 381 15.06 10.12 8.32
C VAL A 381 16.06 10.73 9.29
N THR A 382 16.54 11.93 8.97
CA THR A 382 17.35 12.76 9.88
C THR A 382 16.54 13.99 10.28
N SER A 383 17.03 14.79 11.23
CA SER A 383 16.35 16.01 11.67
C SER A 383 16.06 17.00 10.53
N GLY A 384 16.98 17.14 9.57
CA GLY A 384 16.85 18.10 8.46
C GLY A 384 16.46 17.52 7.10
N ALA A 385 16.57 16.21 6.89
CA ALA A 385 16.39 15.62 5.55
C ALA A 385 15.97 14.15 5.58
N TYR A 386 15.34 13.71 4.49
CA TYR A 386 15.19 12.30 4.14
C TYR A 386 16.35 11.89 3.23
N HIS A 387 16.90 10.69 3.47
CA HIS A 387 17.98 10.09 2.69
C HIS A 387 17.44 8.85 2.00
N PRO A 388 16.99 8.97 0.73
CA PRO A 388 16.54 7.83 -0.05
C PRO A 388 17.70 6.88 -0.32
N GLY A 389 17.40 5.59 -0.46
CA GLY A 389 18.38 4.60 -0.85
C GLY A 389 17.75 3.29 -1.28
N GLU A 390 18.60 2.30 -1.45
CA GLU A 390 18.21 0.94 -1.81
C GLU A 390 18.93 -0.07 -0.93
N LEU A 391 18.20 -1.13 -0.57
CA LEU A 391 18.74 -2.34 0.02
C LEU A 391 18.65 -3.46 -1.02
N HIS A 392 19.72 -4.23 -1.19
CA HIS A 392 19.71 -5.42 -2.02
C HIS A 392 20.64 -6.50 -1.44
N TRP A 393 20.05 -7.60 -0.96
CA TRP A 393 20.77 -8.67 -0.26
C TRP A 393 21.92 -9.30 -1.08
N LEU A 394 21.74 -9.39 -2.40
CA LEU A 394 22.73 -9.99 -3.31
C LEU A 394 23.76 -9.00 -3.88
N ARG A 395 23.74 -7.72 -3.49
CA ARG A 395 24.70 -6.70 -3.98
C ARG A 395 25.69 -6.30 -2.87
N ARG A 396 26.81 -5.73 -3.28
CA ARG A 396 27.81 -5.10 -2.40
C ARG A 396 28.07 -3.67 -2.88
N PRO A 397 27.91 -2.63 -2.03
CA PRO A 397 27.37 -2.71 -0.67
C PRO A 397 25.91 -3.19 -0.66
N VAL A 398 25.46 -3.75 0.47
CA VAL A 398 24.07 -4.24 0.63
C VAL A 398 23.07 -3.09 0.68
N VAL A 399 23.48 -1.98 1.28
CA VAL A 399 22.71 -0.74 1.36
C VAL A 399 23.49 0.34 0.64
N ARG A 400 22.80 1.13 -0.17
CA ARG A 400 23.35 2.28 -0.87
C ARG A 400 22.38 3.45 -0.73
N PHE A 401 22.83 4.54 -0.11
CA PHE A 401 22.08 5.79 -0.12
C PHE A 401 22.30 6.55 -1.42
N HIS A 402 21.29 7.30 -1.84
CA HIS A 402 21.38 8.20 -2.98
C HIS A 402 22.15 9.46 -2.59
N ALA A 403 22.86 10.05 -3.54
CA ALA A 403 23.73 11.19 -3.27
C ALA A 403 22.97 12.47 -2.87
N LEU A 404 21.71 12.61 -3.31
CA LEU A 404 20.92 13.81 -3.06
C LEU A 404 19.89 13.56 -1.96
N PRO A 405 20.07 14.11 -0.75
CA PRO A 405 19.05 14.09 0.28
C PRO A 405 17.87 14.99 -0.10
N LEU A 406 16.69 14.65 0.41
CA LEU A 406 15.46 15.41 0.20
C LEU A 406 15.20 16.25 1.46
N PRO A 407 15.18 17.60 1.38
CA PRO A 407 15.02 18.44 2.56
C PRO A 407 13.66 18.22 3.20
N ARG A 408 13.64 18.12 4.54
CA ARG A 408 12.38 18.05 5.28
C ARG A 408 11.69 19.41 5.25
N PRO A 409 10.36 19.46 5.14
CA PRO A 409 9.63 20.71 5.22
C PRO A 409 9.83 21.37 6.59
N SER A 410 9.95 22.69 6.59
CA SER A 410 9.94 23.50 7.81
C SER A 410 8.54 24.03 8.08
N ASP A 411 7.98 23.71 9.24
CA ASP A 411 6.65 24.16 9.69
C ASP A 411 6.52 25.69 9.76
N SER A 412 7.65 26.40 9.81
CA SER A 412 7.71 27.86 9.85
C SER A 412 7.75 28.52 8.47
N ASP A 413 7.84 27.75 7.37
CA ASP A 413 7.86 28.31 6.02
C ASP A 413 6.47 28.89 5.68
N PRO A 414 6.36 30.21 5.42
CA PRO A 414 5.08 30.85 5.14
C PRO A 414 4.33 30.22 3.95
N ARG A 415 5.06 29.65 2.98
CA ARG A 415 4.48 29.00 1.80
C ARG A 415 3.81 27.67 2.17
N ILE A 416 4.40 26.94 3.11
CA ILE A 416 3.83 25.71 3.66
C ILE A 416 2.62 26.05 4.53
N VAL A 417 2.75 27.06 5.40
CA VAL A 417 1.63 27.53 6.23
C VAL A 417 0.41 27.90 5.38
N ALA A 418 0.62 28.63 4.27
CA ALA A 418 -0.45 28.95 3.34
C ALA A 418 -1.03 27.71 2.65
N ALA A 419 -0.20 26.76 2.23
CA ALA A 419 -0.66 25.51 1.60
C ALA A 419 -1.50 24.64 2.56
N LEU A 420 -1.22 24.69 3.87
CA LEU A 420 -1.95 23.95 4.89
C LEU A 420 -3.40 24.42 5.09
N GLU A 421 -3.78 25.59 4.58
CA GLU A 421 -5.17 26.04 4.62
C GLU A 421 -6.09 25.25 3.68
N ASP A 422 -5.52 24.60 2.66
CA ASP A 422 -6.28 23.82 1.69
C ASP A 422 -6.68 22.43 2.24
N ARG A 423 -7.95 22.06 2.03
CA ARG A 423 -8.51 20.80 2.56
C ARG A 423 -7.92 19.56 1.88
N ASP A 424 -7.56 19.64 0.62
CA ASP A 424 -6.98 18.52 -0.13
C ASP A 424 -5.53 18.30 0.31
N VAL A 425 -4.81 19.36 0.63
CA VAL A 425 -3.49 19.28 1.30
C VAL A 425 -3.62 18.55 2.63
N GLN A 426 -4.56 18.98 3.48
CA GLN A 426 -4.78 18.32 4.77
C GLN A 426 -5.14 16.84 4.60
N ALA A 427 -6.01 16.53 3.63
CA ALA A 427 -6.39 15.15 3.32
C ALA A 427 -5.21 14.30 2.82
N TYR A 428 -4.33 14.86 1.98
CA TYR A 428 -3.11 14.19 1.54
C TYR A 428 -2.13 13.93 2.69
N LEU A 429 -1.92 14.93 3.57
CA LEU A 429 -1.03 14.81 4.71
C LEU A 429 -1.50 13.80 5.76
N VAL A 430 -2.81 13.51 5.84
CA VAL A 430 -3.32 12.39 6.65
C VAL A 430 -2.74 11.05 6.18
N TRP A 431 -2.45 10.88 4.89
CA TRP A 431 -1.92 9.64 4.32
C TRP A 431 -0.39 9.65 4.15
N SER A 432 0.20 10.82 3.91
CA SER A 432 1.64 10.94 3.64
C SER A 432 2.46 10.57 4.87
N ARG A 433 3.40 9.63 4.71
CA ARG A 433 4.31 9.20 5.79
C ARG A 433 5.54 10.11 5.85
N PHE A 434 6.05 10.52 4.69
CA PHE A 434 7.24 11.37 4.57
C PHE A 434 6.94 12.55 3.63
N PRO A 435 6.17 13.55 4.09
CA PRO A 435 5.72 14.64 3.25
C PRO A 435 6.88 15.50 2.76
N LEU A 436 6.76 15.96 1.51
CA LEU A 436 7.66 16.86 0.82
C LEU A 436 6.87 17.97 0.13
N PHE A 437 7.46 19.16 0.11
CA PHE A 437 6.90 20.32 -0.57
C PHE A 437 7.89 20.77 -1.63
N GLN A 438 7.59 20.47 -2.89
CA GLN A 438 8.34 20.98 -4.03
C GLN A 438 7.78 22.35 -4.38
N MET A 439 8.65 23.35 -4.42
CA MET A 439 8.25 24.73 -4.68
C MET A 439 8.97 25.22 -5.92
N GLU A 440 8.18 25.67 -6.89
CA GLU A 440 8.67 26.25 -8.13
C GLU A 440 8.22 27.71 -8.18
N GLU A 441 9.13 28.58 -8.57
CA GLU A 441 8.89 30.01 -8.67
C GLU A 441 8.30 30.33 -10.04
N GLU A 442 7.14 31.01 -10.07
CA GLU A 442 6.46 31.37 -11.32
C GLU A 442 5.89 32.79 -11.27
N GLY A 443 6.61 33.75 -11.86
CA GLY A 443 6.15 35.15 -11.87
C GLY A 443 5.90 35.66 -10.45
N GLU A 444 4.68 36.08 -10.14
CA GLU A 444 4.28 36.59 -8.82
C GLU A 444 3.74 35.52 -7.85
N VAL A 445 3.82 34.23 -8.22
CA VAL A 445 3.34 33.12 -7.40
C VAL A 445 4.42 32.06 -7.17
N TRP A 446 4.23 31.28 -6.12
CA TRP A 446 4.90 30.01 -5.88
C TRP A 446 3.95 28.89 -6.28
N ARG A 447 4.37 27.99 -7.17
CA ARG A 447 3.70 26.71 -7.35
C ARG A 447 4.21 25.74 -6.30
N VAL A 448 3.35 25.32 -5.40
CA VAL A 448 3.64 24.39 -4.31
C VAL A 448 3.01 23.04 -4.63
N ARG A 449 3.84 22.04 -4.92
CA ARG A 449 3.44 20.66 -5.19
C ARG A 449 3.79 19.77 -4.00
N LEU A 450 2.80 19.04 -3.49
CA LEU A 450 3.02 18.08 -2.42
C LEU A 450 3.47 16.74 -3.00
N LEU A 451 4.44 16.12 -2.34
CA LEU A 451 4.98 14.82 -2.67
C LEU A 451 5.17 14.01 -1.38
N ASP A 452 5.48 12.72 -1.53
CA ASP A 452 5.90 11.86 -0.45
C ASP A 452 7.23 11.22 -0.83
N ALA A 453 8.22 11.28 0.06
CA ALA A 453 9.59 10.84 -0.22
C ALA A 453 9.69 9.38 -0.69
N ARG A 454 8.69 8.54 -0.39
CA ARG A 454 8.60 7.15 -0.88
C ARG A 454 8.52 7.06 -2.40
N TYR A 455 7.95 8.06 -3.07
CA TYR A 455 7.57 7.99 -4.48
C TYR A 455 8.33 8.97 -5.38
N VAL A 456 9.26 9.76 -4.82
CA VAL A 456 10.08 10.70 -5.59
C VAL A 456 10.98 9.95 -6.58
N GLY A 457 11.08 10.47 -7.82
CA GLY A 457 11.94 9.91 -8.87
C GLY A 457 11.36 8.70 -9.62
N ARG A 458 10.09 8.32 -9.37
CA ARG A 458 9.43 7.18 -10.04
C ARG A 458 8.73 7.50 -11.37
N GLY A 459 8.95 8.69 -11.95
CA GLY A 459 8.34 9.14 -13.21
C GLY A 459 6.93 9.73 -13.05
N ASP A 460 6.36 10.23 -14.14
CA ASP A 460 4.99 10.76 -14.18
C ASP A 460 3.97 9.64 -13.90
N GLY A 461 3.07 9.85 -12.93
CA GLY A 461 2.08 8.86 -12.47
C GLY A 461 2.41 8.19 -11.13
N ALA A 462 3.53 8.53 -10.50
CA ALA A 462 3.74 8.25 -9.07
C ALA A 462 2.69 8.99 -8.22
N LEU A 463 2.36 8.48 -7.02
CA LEU A 463 1.41 9.11 -6.08
C LEU A 463 1.91 10.51 -5.68
N SER A 464 1.61 11.53 -6.48
CA SER A 464 1.85 12.93 -6.15
C SER A 464 0.65 13.52 -5.42
N GLY A 465 0.91 14.47 -4.54
CA GLY A 465 -0.09 15.25 -3.83
C GLY A 465 -0.65 16.40 -4.66
N PRO A 466 -1.57 17.19 -4.07
CA PRO A 466 -2.15 18.36 -4.72
C PRO A 466 -1.09 19.40 -5.05
N THR A 467 -1.38 20.20 -6.09
CA THR A 467 -0.58 21.37 -6.49
C THR A 467 -1.38 22.63 -6.27
N LEU A 468 -0.79 23.62 -5.60
CA LEU A 468 -1.41 24.89 -5.25
C LEU A 468 -0.55 26.05 -5.75
N THR A 469 -1.18 27.19 -6.05
CA THR A 469 -0.47 28.45 -6.28
C THR A 469 -0.59 29.34 -5.05
N VAL A 470 0.54 29.70 -4.46
CA VAL A 470 0.64 30.57 -3.28
C VAL A 470 1.19 31.92 -3.73
N PRO A 471 0.48 33.04 -3.52
CA PRO A 471 1.01 34.36 -3.87
C PRO A 471 2.33 34.64 -3.17
N LYS A 472 3.28 35.25 -3.86
CA LYS A 472 4.39 35.93 -3.19
C LYS A 472 3.77 37.11 -2.45
N GLY A 473 3.97 37.21 -1.14
CA GLY A 473 3.55 38.41 -0.40
C GLY A 473 4.12 39.68 -1.06
N PRO A 474 3.60 40.88 -0.74
CA PRO A 474 4.05 42.12 -1.38
C PRO A 474 5.58 42.20 -1.33
N GLN A 475 6.21 42.40 -2.50
CA GLN A 475 7.66 42.56 -2.55
C GLN A 475 8.03 43.80 -1.72
N PRO A 476 9.08 43.74 -0.89
CA PRO A 476 9.55 44.91 -0.15
C PRO A 476 10.11 45.93 -1.16
N GLY A 477 9.24 46.79 -1.71
CA GLY A 477 9.61 47.78 -2.72
C GLY A 477 8.43 48.39 -3.50
N GLU A 478 7.30 47.70 -3.63
CA GLU A 478 6.11 48.28 -4.27
C GLU A 478 5.25 49.00 -3.23
N ALA A 479 5.61 50.25 -2.95
CA ALA A 479 4.67 51.18 -2.36
C ALA A 479 3.56 51.47 -3.39
N PRO A 480 2.27 51.53 -2.99
CA PRO A 480 1.21 51.93 -3.90
C PRO A 480 1.46 53.36 -4.38
N HIS A 481 1.52 53.55 -5.70
CA HIS A 481 1.64 54.83 -6.37
C HIS A 481 0.33 55.62 -6.36
#